data_AF-A0A354JA72-F1
#
_entry.id   AF-A0A354JA72-F1
#
_cell.length_a   1.000
_cell.length_b   1.000
_cell.length_c   1.000
_cell.angle_alpha   90.00
_cell.angle_beta   90.00
_cell.angle_gamma   90.00
#
_symmetry.space_group_name_H-M   'P 1'
#
loop_
_entity.id
_entity.type
_entity.pdbx_description
1 polymer ?
#
loop_
_entity_poly.entity_id
_entity_poly.type
_entity_poly.pdbx_seq_one_letter_code
_entity_poly.pdbx_strand_id
1 'polypeptide(L)'
;MSTLSGLFTTIVNMSITASYVAVVIILVRLLLRKAPKIFSYALWAVVLFRLICPLSFTSSFSFLGLLNIDLQNNAGVLEYVSNDIGFMQEPTVQSGIGSIDSAVNPSLPQTTPIASVNPMQIWMDVFSLIWLAGIVVLLSYSVISYIKIKRQLLTATLVKDNIYESDLIGTAFVCGFIHPKIYVPVDVGDADLSYILEHERTHIRRRDYLIKPVAFLAFILHWFNPLMWLSFALMSRDMEMSCDE
;
A
#
# COMPACT_ATOMS: atom_id res chain seq x y z
N MET A 1 -2.89 17.28 -19.19
CA MET A 1 -3.23 16.78 -17.84
C MET A 1 -2.64 17.68 -16.76
N SER A 2 -3.29 17.79 -15.62
CA SER A 2 -2.70 18.44 -14.43
C SER A 2 -1.59 17.56 -13.85
N THR A 3 -0.62 18.13 -13.13
CA THR A 3 0.43 17.35 -12.45
C THR A 3 -0.17 16.38 -11.42
N LEU A 4 -1.32 16.73 -10.85
CA LEU A 4 -2.05 15.91 -9.88
C LEU A 4 -2.69 14.66 -10.54
N SER A 5 -3.32 14.80 -11.71
CA SER A 5 -3.90 13.63 -12.39
C SER A 5 -2.83 12.65 -12.88
N GLY A 6 -1.67 13.12 -13.33
CA GLY A 6 -0.55 12.23 -13.67
C GLY A 6 -0.01 11.43 -12.48
N LEU A 7 0.12 12.08 -11.30
CA LEU A 7 0.48 11.38 -10.06
C LEU A 7 -0.58 10.35 -9.67
N PHE A 8 -1.85 10.70 -9.75
CA PHE A 8 -2.95 9.78 -9.46
C PHE A 8 -2.93 8.56 -10.38
N THR A 9 -2.79 8.74 -11.69
CA THR A 9 -2.68 7.63 -12.67
C THR A 9 -1.50 6.71 -12.34
N THR A 10 -0.36 7.29 -11.96
CA THR A 10 0.82 6.52 -11.53
C THR A 10 0.52 5.67 -10.30
N ILE A 11 -0.13 6.24 -9.28
CA ILE A 11 -0.53 5.54 -8.06
C ILE A 11 -1.56 4.44 -8.37
N VAL A 12 -2.50 4.68 -9.28
CA VAL A 12 -3.47 3.67 -9.73
C VAL A 12 -2.75 2.47 -10.38
N ASN A 13 -1.81 2.73 -11.30
CA ASN A 13 -1.00 1.66 -11.92
C ASN A 13 -0.20 0.86 -10.89
N MET A 14 0.42 1.55 -9.92
CA MET A 14 1.09 0.90 -8.79
C MET A 14 0.13 0.06 -7.94
N SER A 15 -1.07 0.56 -7.67
CA SER A 15 -2.08 -0.14 -6.87
C SER A 15 -2.58 -1.40 -7.56
N ILE A 16 -2.81 -1.37 -8.88
CA ILE A 16 -3.22 -2.53 -9.68
C ILE A 16 -2.15 -3.62 -9.60
N THR A 17 -0.89 -3.27 -9.84
CA THR A 17 0.19 -4.25 -9.79
C THR A 17 0.45 -4.80 -8.39
N ALA A 18 0.39 -3.95 -7.36
CA ALA A 18 0.46 -4.37 -5.96
C ALA A 18 -0.70 -5.30 -5.58
N SER A 19 -1.86 -5.17 -6.22
CA SER A 19 -2.99 -6.05 -5.97
C SER A 19 -2.73 -7.47 -6.43
N TYR A 20 -2.14 -7.66 -7.61
CA TYR A 20 -1.73 -9.00 -8.06
C TYR A 20 -0.75 -9.65 -7.08
N VAL A 21 0.25 -8.89 -6.63
CA VAL A 21 1.23 -9.35 -5.63
C VAL A 21 0.55 -9.70 -4.30
N ALA A 22 -0.38 -8.86 -3.83
CA ALA A 22 -1.13 -9.09 -2.60
C ALA A 22 -2.00 -10.36 -2.70
N VAL A 23 -2.70 -10.59 -3.81
CA VAL A 23 -3.46 -11.83 -4.02
C VAL A 23 -2.56 -13.06 -3.96
N VAL A 24 -1.41 -13.03 -4.64
CA VAL A 24 -0.43 -14.13 -4.58
C VAL A 24 0.03 -14.38 -3.15
N ILE A 25 0.35 -13.35 -2.40
CA ILE A 25 0.79 -13.49 -1.00
C ILE A 25 -0.33 -14.01 -0.10
N ILE A 26 -1.57 -13.55 -0.29
CA ILE A 26 -2.73 -14.08 0.42
C ILE A 26 -2.89 -15.58 0.13
N LEU A 27 -2.74 -16.02 -1.12
CA LEU A 27 -2.80 -17.42 -1.50
C LEU A 27 -1.65 -18.23 -0.89
N VAL A 28 -0.41 -17.77 -1.02
CA VAL A 28 0.77 -18.43 -0.43
C VAL A 28 0.64 -18.56 1.09
N ARG A 29 0.12 -17.53 1.75
CA ARG A 29 -0.19 -17.55 3.19
C ARG A 29 -1.18 -18.66 3.57
N LEU A 30 -2.13 -19.00 2.70
CA LEU A 30 -3.05 -20.13 2.94
C LEU A 30 -2.31 -21.48 2.88
N LEU A 31 -1.26 -21.60 2.07
CA LEU A 31 -0.43 -22.80 2.03
C LEU A 31 0.52 -22.87 3.24
N LEU A 32 1.02 -21.71 3.70
CA LEU A 32 1.91 -21.59 4.85
C LEU A 32 1.20 -21.68 6.22
N ARG A 33 -0.05 -22.17 6.27
CA ARG A 33 -0.80 -22.31 7.53
C ARG A 33 -0.05 -23.12 8.59
N LYS A 34 0.71 -24.14 8.17
CA LYS A 34 1.51 -25.02 9.04
C LYS A 34 2.93 -24.52 9.33
N ALA A 35 3.38 -23.48 8.63
CA ALA A 35 4.70 -22.90 8.84
C ALA A 35 4.65 -21.81 9.92
N PRO A 36 5.80 -21.49 10.55
CA PRO A 36 5.90 -20.37 11.48
C PRO A 36 5.41 -19.06 10.85
N LYS A 37 4.66 -18.26 11.61
CA LYS A 37 4.00 -17.04 11.14
C LYS A 37 4.96 -15.93 10.82
N ILE A 38 6.22 -16.01 11.28
CA ILE A 38 7.29 -15.10 10.88
C ILE A 38 7.49 -15.06 9.34
N PHE A 39 7.33 -16.19 8.65
CA PHE A 39 7.44 -16.23 7.19
C PHE A 39 6.26 -15.52 6.52
N SER A 40 5.05 -15.71 7.04
CA SER A 40 3.87 -15.01 6.54
C SER A 40 3.98 -13.51 6.77
N TYR A 41 4.48 -13.08 7.93
CA TYR A 41 4.75 -11.68 8.23
C TYR A 41 5.80 -11.08 7.29
N ALA A 42 6.92 -11.78 7.07
CA ALA A 42 8.00 -11.32 6.20
C ALA A 42 7.55 -11.14 4.73
N LEU A 43 6.62 -11.96 4.24
CA LEU A 43 6.09 -11.83 2.87
C LEU A 43 5.41 -10.48 2.63
N TRP A 44 4.76 -9.89 3.65
CA TRP A 44 4.10 -8.59 3.50
C TRP A 44 5.07 -7.45 3.19
N ALA A 45 6.37 -7.60 3.50
CA ALA A 45 7.40 -6.64 3.09
C ALA A 45 7.46 -6.51 1.54
N VAL A 46 7.14 -7.57 0.80
CA VAL A 46 7.11 -7.55 -0.68
C VAL A 46 5.94 -6.71 -1.18
N VAL A 47 4.75 -6.82 -0.57
CA VAL A 47 3.60 -5.95 -0.90
C VAL A 47 3.94 -4.50 -0.57
N LEU A 48 4.49 -4.25 0.62
CA LEU A 48 4.85 -2.90 1.06
C LEU A 48 5.89 -2.27 0.14
N PHE A 49 6.95 -3.02 -0.19
CA PHE A 49 7.96 -2.59 -1.15
C PHE A 49 7.33 -2.26 -2.50
N ARG A 50 6.41 -3.12 -3.00
CA ARG A 50 5.75 -2.88 -4.27
C ARG A 50 4.84 -1.64 -4.27
N LEU A 51 4.21 -1.32 -3.15
CA LEU A 51 3.34 -0.13 -3.02
C LEU A 51 4.11 1.19 -3.02
N ILE A 52 5.35 1.17 -2.53
CA ILE A 52 6.21 2.35 -2.42
C ILE A 52 7.11 2.48 -3.66
N CYS A 53 7.55 1.35 -4.22
CA CYS A 53 8.52 1.32 -5.30
C CYS A 53 7.83 1.29 -6.68
N PRO A 54 8.07 2.29 -7.55
CA PRO A 54 7.57 2.28 -8.94
C PRO A 54 8.11 1.13 -9.78
N LEU A 55 9.25 0.57 -9.40
CA LEU A 55 10.02 -0.35 -10.23
C LEU A 55 9.25 -1.66 -10.46
N SER A 56 8.98 -1.95 -11.74
CA SER A 56 8.34 -3.19 -12.18
C SER A 56 9.40 -4.05 -12.87
N PHE A 57 9.61 -5.27 -12.38
CA PHE A 57 10.51 -6.22 -13.03
C PHE A 57 9.78 -6.89 -14.20
N THR A 58 10.11 -6.49 -15.43
CA THR A 58 9.67 -7.20 -16.63
C THR A 58 10.48 -8.49 -16.73
N SER A 59 9.98 -9.55 -16.09
CA SER A 59 10.58 -10.87 -16.22
C SER A 59 10.43 -11.35 -17.66
N SER A 60 11.52 -11.73 -18.32
CA SER A 60 11.57 -12.18 -19.72
C SER A 60 10.77 -13.47 -20.02
N PHE A 61 9.98 -13.99 -19.08
CA PHE A 61 9.11 -15.15 -19.29
C PHE A 61 7.81 -14.70 -19.95
N SER A 62 7.87 -14.63 -21.27
CA SER A 62 6.80 -14.22 -22.16
C SER A 62 5.73 -15.31 -22.31
N PHE A 63 4.89 -15.52 -21.29
CA PHE A 63 3.58 -16.15 -21.51
C PHE A 63 2.56 -15.10 -22.02
N LEU A 64 2.83 -13.81 -21.78
CA LEU A 64 2.05 -12.66 -22.26
C LEU A 64 2.39 -12.23 -23.70
N GLY A 65 3.52 -12.66 -24.27
CA GLY A 65 3.85 -12.41 -25.68
C GLY A 65 2.89 -13.11 -26.66
N LEU A 66 2.16 -14.13 -26.20
CA LEU A 66 1.11 -14.77 -27.00
C LEU A 66 -0.18 -13.92 -27.10
N LEU A 67 -0.36 -12.93 -26.21
CA LEU A 67 -1.51 -12.03 -26.22
C LEU A 67 -1.21 -10.64 -26.79
N ASN A 68 -0.03 -10.42 -27.36
CA ASN A 68 0.36 -9.24 -28.14
C ASN A 68 -0.16 -7.90 -27.56
N ILE A 69 -0.09 -7.76 -26.23
CA ILE A 69 -0.40 -6.50 -25.55
C ILE A 69 0.80 -5.59 -25.83
N ASP A 70 0.56 -4.53 -26.60
CA ASP A 70 1.56 -3.52 -26.96
C ASP A 70 2.01 -2.76 -25.71
N LEU A 71 2.95 -3.36 -24.97
CA LEU A 71 3.64 -2.72 -23.87
C LEU A 71 4.62 -1.73 -24.50
N GLN A 72 4.17 -0.50 -24.74
CA GLN A 72 5.06 0.58 -25.16
C GLN A 72 6.27 0.66 -24.22
N ASN A 73 7.44 0.58 -24.84
CA ASN A 73 8.77 0.44 -24.24
C ASN A 73 9.18 1.64 -23.37
N ASN A 74 8.62 1.77 -22.17
CA ASN A 74 9.27 2.50 -21.08
C ASN A 74 9.82 1.49 -20.07
N ALA A 75 11.15 1.37 -20.03
CA ALA A 75 11.88 0.38 -19.25
C ALA A 75 11.37 0.29 -17.79
N GLY A 76 10.68 -0.82 -17.49
CA GLY A 76 10.38 -1.23 -16.11
C GLY A 76 9.16 -0.57 -15.45
N VAL A 77 8.27 0.12 -16.17
CA VAL A 77 6.99 0.61 -15.60
C VAL A 77 5.83 0.05 -16.43
N LEU A 78 4.98 -0.77 -15.80
CA LEU A 78 3.77 -1.26 -16.46
C LEU A 78 2.68 -0.18 -16.40
N GLU A 79 2.34 0.38 -17.56
CA GLU A 79 1.28 1.37 -17.72
C GLU A 79 -0.01 0.65 -18.14
N TYR A 80 -0.94 0.45 -17.19
CA TYR A 80 -2.27 -0.12 -17.48
C TYR A 80 -3.28 0.97 -17.83
N VAL A 81 -3.11 2.14 -17.23
CA VAL A 81 -3.86 3.35 -17.50
C VAL A 81 -2.87 4.35 -18.09
N SER A 82 -3.01 4.62 -19.39
CA SER A 82 -2.18 5.60 -20.10
C SER A 82 -2.48 7.02 -19.64
N ASN A 83 -1.52 7.93 -19.72
CA ASN A 83 -1.77 9.35 -19.43
C ASN A 83 -2.54 10.07 -20.57
N ASP A 84 -2.53 9.52 -21.78
CA ASP A 84 -3.15 10.13 -22.97
C ASP A 84 -4.56 9.60 -23.28
N ILE A 85 -5.33 9.20 -22.26
CA ILE A 85 -6.67 8.60 -22.44
C ILE A 85 -7.58 9.52 -23.25
N GLY A 86 -7.95 9.09 -24.46
CA GLY A 86 -8.83 9.83 -25.37
C GLY A 86 -8.13 10.92 -26.21
N PHE A 87 -6.81 11.03 -26.13
CA PHE A 87 -5.99 11.80 -27.08
C PHE A 87 -5.35 10.87 -28.09
N MET A 88 -6.14 10.39 -29.05
CA MET A 88 -5.61 9.71 -30.23
C MET A 88 -5.19 10.80 -31.23
N GLN A 89 -3.93 11.23 -31.17
CA GLN A 89 -3.41 12.26 -32.08
C GLN A 89 -3.42 11.79 -33.54
N GLU A 90 -3.14 10.50 -33.76
CA GLU A 90 -3.27 9.85 -35.06
C GLU A 90 -4.16 8.61 -34.89
N PRO A 91 -5.24 8.46 -35.66
CA PRO A 91 -5.97 7.21 -35.70
C PRO A 91 -5.01 6.13 -36.19
N THR A 92 -4.81 5.10 -35.38
CA THR A 92 -4.04 3.91 -35.76
C THR A 92 -4.87 2.67 -35.47
N VAL A 93 -4.89 1.75 -36.42
CA VAL A 93 -5.47 0.43 -36.28
C VAL A 93 -4.34 -0.50 -35.85
N GLN A 94 -4.54 -1.16 -34.72
CA GLN A 94 -3.63 -2.17 -34.18
C GLN A 94 -4.42 -3.47 -33.98
N SER A 95 -4.52 -4.23 -35.06
CA SER A 95 -5.24 -5.51 -35.12
C SER A 95 -4.39 -6.69 -34.63
N GLY A 96 -3.10 -6.46 -34.31
CA GLY A 96 -2.15 -7.50 -33.94
C GLY A 96 -1.64 -8.32 -35.13
N ILE A 97 -2.03 -7.94 -36.35
CA ILE A 97 -1.60 -8.54 -37.62
C ILE A 97 -0.91 -7.43 -38.42
N GLY A 98 0.42 -7.40 -38.37
CA GLY A 98 1.22 -6.29 -38.91
C GLY A 98 0.98 -5.96 -40.39
N SER A 99 0.51 -6.94 -41.17
CA SER A 99 0.15 -6.76 -42.59
C SER A 99 -1.11 -5.92 -42.79
N ILE A 100 -2.09 -6.03 -41.89
CA ILE A 100 -3.35 -5.27 -41.95
C ILE A 100 -3.10 -3.85 -41.45
N ASP A 101 -2.35 -3.72 -40.36
CA ASP A 101 -2.04 -2.44 -39.73
C ASP A 101 -1.24 -1.54 -40.69
N SER A 102 -0.26 -2.10 -41.41
CA SER A 102 0.57 -1.36 -42.39
C SER A 102 -0.18 -0.93 -43.65
N ALA A 103 -1.26 -1.63 -44.03
CA ALA A 103 -2.06 -1.29 -45.21
C ALA A 103 -3.14 -0.25 -44.90
N VAL A 104 -3.66 -0.26 -43.66
CA VAL A 104 -4.79 0.60 -43.26
C VAL A 104 -4.31 1.92 -42.67
N ASN A 105 -3.25 1.95 -41.86
CA ASN A 105 -2.77 3.17 -41.20
C ASN A 105 -2.43 4.34 -42.14
N PRO A 106 -1.82 4.14 -43.33
CA PRO A 106 -1.55 5.23 -44.27
C PRO A 106 -2.82 5.83 -44.92
N SER A 107 -3.94 5.12 -44.87
CA SER A 107 -5.21 5.52 -45.49
C SER A 107 -6.14 6.28 -44.53
N LEU A 108 -5.73 6.46 -43.28
CA LEU A 108 -6.52 7.16 -42.28
C LEU A 108 -6.39 8.69 -42.44
N PRO A 109 -7.48 9.44 -42.20
CA PRO A 109 -7.48 10.89 -42.36
C PRO A 109 -6.51 11.56 -41.38
N GLN A 110 -5.68 12.47 -41.90
CA GLN A 110 -4.81 13.35 -41.11
C GLN A 110 -5.68 14.30 -40.29
N THR A 111 -5.56 14.21 -38.97
CA THR A 111 -6.33 14.99 -38.00
C THR A 111 -5.73 16.38 -37.81
N THR A 112 -6.55 17.43 -37.98
CA THR A 112 -6.22 18.75 -37.46
C THR A 112 -6.51 18.75 -35.95
N PRO A 113 -5.55 19.08 -35.08
CA PRO A 113 -5.76 19.06 -33.65
C PRO A 113 -6.70 20.20 -33.24
N ILE A 114 -8.00 19.91 -33.22
CA ILE A 114 -8.97 20.78 -32.57
C ILE A 114 -8.78 20.56 -31.07
N ALA A 115 -8.38 21.60 -30.35
CA ALA A 115 -8.29 21.63 -28.90
C ALA A 115 -9.70 21.50 -28.29
N SER A 116 -10.25 20.29 -28.32
CA SER A 116 -11.48 19.94 -27.61
C SER A 116 -11.12 19.48 -26.20
N VAL A 117 -11.88 19.94 -25.21
CA VAL A 117 -11.71 19.49 -23.83
C VAL A 117 -12.19 18.04 -23.77
N ASN A 118 -11.26 17.11 -23.58
CA ASN A 118 -11.55 15.69 -23.48
C ASN A 118 -12.34 15.40 -22.18
N PRO A 119 -13.59 14.90 -22.24
CA PRO A 119 -14.40 14.61 -21.07
C PRO A 119 -13.74 13.65 -20.08
N MET A 120 -12.91 12.72 -20.57
CA MET A 120 -12.19 11.76 -19.73
C MET A 120 -11.15 12.45 -18.85
N GLN A 121 -10.49 13.47 -19.38
CA GLN A 121 -9.49 14.23 -18.61
C GLN A 121 -10.13 14.97 -17.43
N ILE A 122 -11.33 15.52 -17.62
CA ILE A 122 -12.09 16.19 -16.54
C ILE A 122 -12.37 15.21 -15.40
N TRP A 123 -12.85 13.99 -15.73
CA TRP A 123 -13.11 12.97 -14.72
C TRP A 123 -11.83 12.53 -13.99
N MET A 124 -10.71 12.37 -14.69
CA MET A 124 -9.42 12.04 -14.07
C MET A 124 -8.95 13.14 -13.12
N ASP A 125 -9.12 14.41 -13.47
CA ASP A 125 -8.81 15.53 -12.58
C ASP A 125 -9.73 15.52 -11.34
N VAL A 126 -11.04 15.27 -11.50
CA VAL A 126 -11.99 15.13 -10.37
C VAL A 126 -11.61 13.97 -9.45
N PHE A 127 -11.31 12.79 -10.00
CA PHE A 127 -10.88 11.63 -9.19
C PHE A 127 -9.58 11.90 -8.44
N SER A 128 -8.64 12.59 -9.07
CA SER A 128 -7.38 12.96 -8.42
C SER A 128 -7.60 13.92 -7.23
N LEU A 129 -8.58 14.81 -7.30
CA LEU A 129 -8.96 15.70 -6.20
C LEU A 129 -9.62 14.91 -5.05
N ILE A 130 -10.52 13.98 -5.38
CA ILE A 130 -11.15 13.08 -4.39
C ILE A 130 -10.09 12.22 -3.69
N TRP A 131 -9.15 11.68 -4.47
CA TRP A 131 -8.04 10.90 -3.95
C TRP A 131 -7.20 11.71 -2.94
N LEU A 132 -6.83 12.93 -3.29
CA LEU A 132 -6.07 13.83 -2.42
C LEU A 132 -6.85 14.18 -1.14
N ALA A 133 -8.15 14.49 -1.27
CA ALA A 133 -9.01 14.75 -0.13
C ALA A 133 -9.08 13.56 0.83
N GLY A 134 -9.20 12.33 0.30
CA GLY A 134 -9.17 11.10 1.09
C GLY A 134 -7.86 10.90 1.86
N ILE A 135 -6.71 11.19 1.23
CA ILE A 135 -5.40 11.16 1.89
C ILE A 135 -5.36 12.15 3.06
N VAL A 136 -5.79 13.39 2.85
CA VAL A 136 -5.79 14.43 3.89
C VAL A 136 -6.68 14.03 5.06
N VAL A 137 -7.87 13.50 4.79
CA VAL A 137 -8.79 13.02 5.83
C VAL A 137 -8.16 11.88 6.64
N LEU A 138 -7.62 10.85 5.99
CA LEU A 138 -7.02 9.70 6.68
C LEU A 138 -5.75 10.08 7.46
N LEU A 139 -4.91 10.97 6.91
CA LEU A 139 -3.75 11.49 7.62
C LEU A 139 -4.17 12.29 8.85
N SER A 140 -5.15 13.18 8.71
CA SER A 140 -5.65 13.97 9.84
C SER A 140 -6.22 13.08 10.94
N TYR A 141 -6.99 12.05 10.58
CA TYR A 141 -7.48 11.03 11.50
C TYR A 141 -6.33 10.31 12.21
N SER A 142 -5.28 9.92 11.48
CA SER A 142 -4.10 9.25 12.05
C SER A 142 -3.38 10.13 13.08
N VAL A 143 -3.23 11.42 12.78
CA VAL A 143 -2.57 12.39 13.66
C VAL A 143 -3.41 12.64 14.91
N ILE A 144 -4.73 12.84 14.75
CA ILE A 144 -5.64 13.04 15.89
C ILE A 144 -5.66 11.80 16.78
N SER A 145 -5.71 10.60 16.20
CA SER A 145 -5.67 9.34 16.94
C SER A 145 -4.37 9.20 17.74
N TYR A 146 -3.23 9.50 17.12
CA TYR A 146 -1.93 9.48 17.79
C TYR A 146 -1.85 10.51 18.92
N ILE A 147 -2.36 11.74 18.73
CA ILE A 147 -2.42 12.77 19.77
C ILE A 147 -3.30 12.31 20.93
N LYS A 148 -4.45 11.68 20.66
CA LYS A 148 -5.36 11.17 21.68
C LYS A 148 -4.68 10.11 22.55
N ILE A 149 -4.02 9.12 21.93
CA ILE A 149 -3.25 8.09 22.64
C ILE A 149 -2.16 8.75 23.48
N LYS A 150 -1.35 9.64 22.88
CA LYS A 150 -0.28 10.34 23.61
C LYS A 150 -0.79 11.12 24.82
N ARG A 151 -1.98 11.74 24.72
CA ARG A 151 -2.63 12.44 25.84
C ARG A 151 -3.05 11.48 26.95
N GLN A 152 -3.60 10.32 26.61
CA GLN A 152 -3.93 9.28 27.61
C GLN A 152 -2.69 8.78 28.36
N LEU A 153 -1.53 8.74 27.69
CA LEU A 153 -0.28 8.28 28.28
C LEU A 153 0.43 9.34 29.15
N LEU A 154 -0.06 10.59 29.21
CA LEU A 154 0.53 11.63 30.07
C LEU A 154 0.32 11.38 31.56
N THR A 155 -0.75 10.65 31.92
CA THR A 155 -1.04 10.28 33.30
C THR A 155 -0.36 8.98 33.72
N ALA A 156 0.39 8.33 32.80
CA ALA A 156 1.04 7.07 33.08
C ALA A 156 2.20 7.23 34.08
N THR A 157 2.27 6.34 35.05
CA THR A 157 3.30 6.33 36.11
C THR A 157 4.46 5.42 35.70
N LEU A 158 5.68 5.80 36.05
CA LEU A 158 6.85 4.96 35.81
C LEU A 158 6.89 3.85 36.86
N VAL A 159 6.86 2.59 36.42
CA VAL A 159 7.03 1.43 37.30
C VAL A 159 8.50 1.08 37.42
N LYS A 160 9.15 0.80 36.28
CA LYS A 160 10.55 0.37 36.24
C LYS A 160 11.17 0.58 34.86
N ASP A 161 12.38 1.13 34.83
CA ASP A 161 13.18 1.37 33.62
C ASP A 161 12.43 2.16 32.54
N ASN A 162 11.77 1.44 31.62
CA ASN A 162 11.02 1.98 30.48
C ASN A 162 9.57 1.43 30.40
N ILE A 163 9.09 0.91 31.53
CA ILE A 163 7.75 0.35 31.71
C ILE A 163 6.92 1.38 32.47
N TYR A 164 5.81 1.75 31.85
CA TYR A 164 4.85 2.70 32.37
C TYR A 164 3.52 2.01 32.60
N GLU A 165 2.82 2.41 33.64
CA GLU A 165 1.52 1.86 34.02
C GLU A 165 0.45 2.93 33.86
N SER A 166 -0.72 2.55 33.34
CA SER A 166 -1.84 3.48 33.15
C SER A 166 -3.17 2.78 33.34
N ASP A 167 -4.08 3.47 34.03
CA ASP A 167 -5.49 3.10 34.23
C ASP A 167 -6.38 3.41 33.03
N LEU A 168 -5.88 4.18 32.06
CA LEU A 168 -6.62 4.61 30.86
C LEU A 168 -6.48 3.65 29.67
N ILE A 169 -5.77 2.54 29.83
CA ILE A 169 -5.49 1.57 28.78
C ILE A 169 -6.00 0.18 29.18
N GLY A 170 -6.58 -0.56 28.23
CA GLY A 170 -7.12 -1.90 28.47
C GLY A 170 -6.19 -3.04 28.08
N THR A 171 -5.11 -2.75 27.36
CA THR A 171 -4.12 -3.73 26.88
C THR A 171 -2.73 -3.13 26.96
N ALA A 172 -1.70 -3.97 27.12
CA ALA A 172 -0.33 -3.52 26.98
C ALA A 172 -0.02 -3.17 25.52
N PHE A 173 0.85 -2.18 25.31
CA PHE A 173 1.37 -1.84 23.99
C PHE A 173 2.63 -0.98 24.08
N VAL A 174 3.40 -0.98 23.00
CA VAL A 174 4.55 -0.09 22.81
C VAL A 174 4.15 1.21 22.13
N CYS A 175 4.59 2.35 22.67
CA CYS A 175 4.40 3.66 22.04
C CYS A 175 5.65 4.54 22.09
N GLY A 176 5.94 5.23 20.98
CA GLY A 176 7.05 6.18 20.82
C GLY A 176 7.91 5.89 19.59
N PHE A 177 8.36 6.93 18.88
CA PHE A 177 9.15 6.78 17.64
C PHE A 177 10.67 6.68 17.86
N ILE A 178 11.23 7.45 18.80
CA ILE A 178 12.69 7.50 19.03
C ILE A 178 13.07 6.61 20.22
N HIS A 179 12.30 6.71 21.30
CA HIS A 179 12.47 5.92 22.52
C HIS A 179 11.15 5.19 22.78
N PRO A 180 10.96 3.98 22.22
CA PRO A 180 9.72 3.22 22.40
C PRO A 180 9.56 2.87 23.87
N LYS A 181 8.42 3.20 24.47
CA LYS A 181 8.09 2.93 25.88
C LYS A 181 7.03 1.84 25.95
N ILE A 182 7.11 0.96 26.94
CA ILE A 182 6.12 -0.10 27.16
C ILE A 182 5.08 0.46 28.13
N TYR A 183 3.81 0.40 27.74
CA TYR A 183 2.68 0.78 28.58
C TYR A 183 1.88 -0.45 28.95
N VAL A 184 1.52 -0.58 30.23
CA VAL A 184 0.83 -1.75 30.80
C VAL A 184 -0.38 -1.30 31.63
N PRO A 185 -1.52 -2.03 31.60
CA PRO A 185 -2.64 -1.74 32.47
C PRO A 185 -2.35 -2.06 33.94
N VAL A 186 -3.04 -1.38 34.86
CA VAL A 186 -2.85 -1.53 36.33
C VAL A 186 -3.25 -2.92 36.86
N ASP A 187 -4.25 -3.55 36.25
CA ASP A 187 -4.89 -4.76 36.80
C ASP A 187 -4.28 -6.09 36.28
N VAL A 188 -3.00 -6.10 35.89
CA VAL A 188 -2.34 -7.32 35.38
C VAL A 188 -1.63 -8.06 36.51
N GLY A 189 -1.99 -9.33 36.74
CA GLY A 189 -1.31 -10.16 37.73
C GLY A 189 0.17 -10.42 37.39
N ASP A 190 1.02 -10.54 38.41
CA ASP A 190 2.49 -10.65 38.27
C ASP A 190 2.95 -11.77 37.30
N ALA A 191 2.23 -12.90 37.28
CA ALA A 191 2.55 -14.03 36.40
C ALA A 191 2.34 -13.66 34.92
N ASP A 192 1.25 -12.97 34.60
CA ASP A 192 0.90 -12.56 33.24
C ASP A 192 1.75 -11.37 32.78
N LEU A 193 2.15 -10.50 33.72
CA LEU A 193 2.98 -9.33 33.45
C LEU A 193 4.32 -9.72 32.81
N SER A 194 4.96 -10.78 33.29
CA SER A 194 6.24 -11.24 32.76
C SER A 194 6.16 -11.66 31.29
N TYR A 195 5.11 -12.40 30.93
CA TYR A 195 4.84 -12.84 29.55
C TYR A 195 4.53 -11.64 28.65
N ILE A 196 3.66 -10.73 29.10
CA ILE A 196 3.29 -9.51 28.37
C ILE A 196 4.51 -8.63 28.10
N LEU A 197 5.40 -8.47 29.08
CA LEU A 197 6.61 -7.67 28.89
C LEU A 197 7.57 -8.29 27.85
N GLU A 198 7.71 -9.61 27.80
CA GLU A 198 8.51 -10.28 26.77
C GLU A 198 7.89 -10.15 25.38
N HIS A 199 6.56 -10.22 25.28
CA HIS A 199 5.81 -9.94 24.04
C HIS A 199 6.09 -8.53 23.52
N GLU A 200 5.90 -7.51 24.36
CA GLU A 200 6.13 -6.11 23.98
C GLU A 200 7.61 -5.81 23.67
N ARG A 201 8.55 -6.45 24.37
CA ARG A 201 9.99 -6.36 24.06
C ARG A 201 10.29 -6.94 22.67
N THR A 202 9.57 -7.97 22.25
CA THR A 202 9.72 -8.55 20.91
C THR A 202 9.30 -7.55 19.84
N HIS A 203 8.20 -6.82 20.03
CA HIS A 203 7.80 -5.73 19.13
C HIS A 203 8.84 -4.60 19.05
N ILE A 204 9.47 -4.23 20.18
CA ILE A 204 10.57 -3.25 20.18
C ILE A 204 11.77 -3.77 19.38
N ARG A 205 12.18 -5.02 19.63
CA ARG A 205 13.34 -5.64 18.96
C ARG A 205 13.15 -5.74 17.46
N ARG A 206 11.94 -6.09 17.01
CA ARG A 206 11.57 -6.18 15.59
C ARG A 206 11.21 -4.83 14.96
N ARG A 207 11.12 -3.76 15.76
CA ARG A 207 10.73 -2.39 15.35
C ARG A 207 9.33 -2.32 14.74
N ASP A 208 8.40 -3.14 15.23
CA ASP A 208 7.02 -3.19 14.75
C ASP A 208 6.30 -1.85 14.93
N TYR A 209 6.68 -1.10 15.97
CA TYR A 209 6.22 0.26 16.22
C TYR A 209 6.57 1.27 15.10
N LEU A 210 7.55 0.96 14.24
CA LEU A 210 7.88 1.74 13.03
C LEU A 210 7.26 1.14 11.77
N ILE A 211 7.28 -0.20 11.66
CA ILE A 211 6.77 -0.91 10.48
C ILE A 211 5.29 -0.65 10.30
N LYS A 212 4.48 -0.71 11.38
CA LYS A 212 3.04 -0.55 11.31
C LYS A 212 2.61 0.86 10.84
N PRO A 213 3.16 1.97 11.36
CA PRO A 213 2.91 3.31 10.80
C PRO A 213 3.37 3.48 9.35
N VAL A 214 4.56 2.97 8.98
CA VAL A 214 5.05 3.07 7.59
C VAL A 214 4.14 2.31 6.63
N ALA A 215 3.73 1.10 7.00
CA ALA A 215 2.77 0.33 6.24
C ALA A 215 1.43 1.06 6.10
N PHE A 216 0.90 1.59 7.21
CA PHE A 216 -0.34 2.36 7.20
C PHE A 216 -0.26 3.59 6.30
N LEU A 217 0.85 4.34 6.31
CA LEU A 217 1.06 5.48 5.42
C LEU A 217 1.08 5.07 3.94
N ALA A 218 1.74 3.96 3.60
CA ALA A 218 1.68 3.42 2.24
C ALA A 218 0.23 3.07 1.86
N PHE A 219 -0.53 2.43 2.74
CA PHE A 219 -1.92 2.09 2.47
C PHE A 219 -2.85 3.30 2.37
N ILE A 220 -2.58 4.42 3.08
CA ILE A 220 -3.30 5.69 2.89
C ILE A 220 -3.16 6.19 1.45
N LEU A 221 -1.97 6.10 0.83
CA LEU A 221 -1.79 6.52 -0.57
C LEU A 221 -2.66 5.71 -1.54
N HIS A 222 -2.95 4.46 -1.17
CA HIS A 222 -3.73 3.49 -1.93
C HIS A 222 -5.13 3.24 -1.34
N TRP A 223 -5.68 4.21 -0.59
CA TRP A 223 -6.89 4.02 0.21
C TRP A 223 -8.12 3.60 -0.59
N PHE A 224 -8.18 3.96 -1.87
CA PHE A 224 -9.27 3.57 -2.78
C PHE A 224 -9.30 2.06 -3.05
N ASN A 225 -8.22 1.34 -2.78
CA ASN A 225 -8.09 -0.08 -3.05
C ASN A 225 -8.46 -0.92 -1.81
N PRO A 226 -9.60 -1.63 -1.80
CA PRO A 226 -10.04 -2.43 -0.65
C PRO A 226 -9.09 -3.59 -0.33
N LEU A 227 -8.38 -4.13 -1.33
CA LEU A 227 -7.42 -5.21 -1.13
C LEU A 227 -6.22 -4.76 -0.29
N MET A 228 -5.87 -3.47 -0.38
CA MET A 228 -4.79 -2.89 0.41
C MET A 228 -5.16 -2.79 1.89
N TRP A 229 -6.41 -2.42 2.20
CA TRP A 229 -6.93 -2.49 3.57
C TRP A 229 -6.98 -3.90 4.12
N LEU A 230 -7.40 -4.87 3.30
CA LEU A 230 -7.36 -6.28 3.68
C LEU A 230 -5.93 -6.76 3.94
N SER A 231 -4.99 -6.36 3.10
CA SER A 231 -3.55 -6.66 3.24
C SER A 231 -3.00 -6.12 4.56
N PHE A 232 -3.31 -4.86 4.90
CA PHE A 232 -2.92 -4.27 6.17
C PHE A 232 -3.47 -5.01 7.38
N ALA A 233 -4.75 -5.40 7.34
CA ALA A 233 -5.39 -6.15 8.42
C ALA A 233 -4.77 -7.54 8.60
N LEU A 234 -4.49 -8.25 7.49
CA LEU A 234 -3.84 -9.55 7.52
C LEU A 234 -2.38 -9.47 7.99
N MET A 235 -1.62 -8.48 7.51
CA MET A 235 -0.26 -8.20 7.96
C MET A 235 -0.22 -7.92 9.46
N SER A 236 -1.12 -7.07 9.96
CA SER A 236 -1.20 -6.74 11.38
C SER A 236 -1.48 -7.99 12.21
N ARG A 237 -2.37 -8.88 11.76
CA ARG A 237 -2.63 -10.14 12.45
C ARG A 237 -1.43 -11.09 12.41
N ASP A 238 -0.75 -11.19 11.26
CA ASP A 238 0.43 -12.04 11.11
C ASP A 238 1.60 -11.55 11.98
N MET A 239 1.72 -10.24 12.17
CA MET A 239 2.67 -9.62 13.09
C MET A 239 2.45 -10.06 14.53
N GLU A 240 1.21 -9.92 15.05
CA GLU A 240 0.85 -10.36 16.42
C GLU A 240 1.09 -11.86 16.60
N MET A 241 0.57 -12.69 15.69
CA MET A 241 0.75 -14.15 15.75
C MET A 241 2.22 -14.58 15.69
N SER A 242 3.09 -13.79 15.03
CA SER A 242 4.53 -14.09 14.95
C SER A 242 5.31 -13.72 16.21
N CYS A 243 4.69 -12.98 17.13
CA CYS A 243 5.24 -12.63 18.44
C CYS A 243 4.75 -13.58 19.53
N ASP A 244 3.53 -14.14 19.37
CA ASP A 244 2.97 -15.19 20.22
C ASP A 244 3.63 -16.57 20.03
N GLU A 245 4.24 -16.83 18.86
CA GLU A 245 5.00 -18.05 18.53
C GLU A 245 6.44 -18.03 19.06
#